data_AF-A0ABD6EBP9-F1
#
_entry.id   AF-A0ABD6EBP9-F1
#
_cell.length_a   1.000
_cell.length_b   1.000
_cell.length_c   1.000
_cell.angle_alpha   90.00
_cell.angle_beta   90.00
_cell.angle_gamma   90.00
#
_symmetry.space_group_name_H-M   'P 1'
#
loop_
_entity.id
_entity.type
_entity.pdbx_description
1 polymer ?
#
loop_
_entity_poly.entity_id
_entity_poly.type
_entity_poly.pdbx_seq_one_letter_code
_entity_poly.pdbx_strand_id
1 'polypeptide(L)'
;MASDDTKHAQFDEKSKRCCTTADRGRILTMRYGKHQMKLIRKRICVENWIEDRLAELYSGETDVAIELDKVLDIASPSDRRQHILDILQKSQCPASKENVQRFIDELITKLDLL
;
A
#
# COMPACT_ATOMS: atom_id res chain seq x y z
N MET A 1 -6.52 52.59 26.12
CA MET A 1 -6.78 51.98 24.80
C MET A 1 -5.44 51.49 24.29
N ALA A 2 -5.15 50.19 24.41
CA ALA A 2 -3.92 49.58 23.93
C ALA A 2 -4.24 48.92 22.58
N SER A 3 -3.51 49.32 21.55
CA SER A 3 -3.67 48.85 20.17
C SER A 3 -3.09 47.44 20.03
N ASP A 4 -3.84 46.59 19.35
CA ASP A 4 -3.55 45.18 19.09
C ASP A 4 -2.59 45.05 17.89
N ASP A 5 -1.34 44.65 18.14
CA ASP A 5 -0.35 44.32 17.11
C ASP A 5 -0.59 42.87 16.60
N THR A 6 -1.59 42.70 15.74
CA THR A 6 -1.80 41.43 15.04
C THR A 6 -0.66 41.23 14.02
N LYS A 7 0.26 40.30 14.32
CA LYS A 7 1.34 39.89 13.40
C LYS A 7 0.75 39.15 12.19
N HIS A 8 0.54 39.86 11.09
CA HIS A 8 0.23 39.25 9.80
C HIS A 8 1.51 38.65 9.21
N ALA A 9 1.49 37.34 8.93
CA ALA A 9 2.60 36.67 8.24
C ALA A 9 2.73 37.23 6.81
N GLN A 10 3.73 38.07 6.58
CA GLN A 10 4.13 38.47 5.23
C GLN A 10 4.77 37.26 4.53
N PHE A 11 4.03 36.67 3.59
CA PHE A 11 4.59 35.74 2.62
C PHE A 11 5.46 36.51 1.63
N ASP A 12 6.77 36.29 1.67
CA ASP A 12 7.73 36.89 0.76
C ASP A 12 7.47 36.40 -0.68
N GLU A 13 6.92 37.28 -1.52
CA GLU A 13 6.56 37.03 -2.91
C GLU A 13 7.81 37.01 -3.80
N LYS A 14 8.71 36.05 -3.58
CA LYS A 14 9.84 35.75 -4.49
C LYS A 14 9.93 34.30 -4.93
N SER A 15 8.83 33.55 -4.84
CA SER A 15 8.68 32.25 -5.50
C SER A 15 8.05 32.40 -6.90
N LYS A 16 8.66 33.20 -7.76
CA LYS A 16 8.36 33.18 -9.20
C LYS A 16 9.60 32.73 -9.96
N ARG A 17 9.69 31.41 -10.17
CA ARG A 17 10.26 30.88 -11.42
C ARG A 17 9.47 29.67 -11.90
N CYS A 18 8.83 29.91 -13.04
CA CYS A 18 8.23 28.95 -13.98
C CYS A 18 6.90 28.29 -13.56
N CYS A 19 5.88 29.12 -13.35
CA CYS A 19 4.50 28.72 -13.62
C CYS A 19 4.00 29.51 -14.83
N THR A 20 4.29 29.02 -16.04
CA THR A 20 3.60 29.50 -17.25
C THR A 20 3.20 28.32 -18.12
N THR A 21 1.88 28.20 -18.27
CA THR A 21 1.11 27.54 -19.34
C THR A 21 1.13 26.00 -19.44
N ALA A 22 0.35 25.30 -18.59
CA ALA A 22 -0.28 23.97 -18.87
C ALA A 22 -1.24 23.56 -17.72
N ASP A 23 -2.42 24.20 -17.65
CA ASP A 23 -3.30 24.24 -16.47
C ASP A 23 -4.35 23.12 -16.32
N ARG A 24 -4.07 21.85 -16.66
CA ARG A 24 -5.02 20.72 -16.40
C ARG A 24 -4.40 19.37 -15.99
N GLY A 25 -3.18 19.34 -15.46
CA GLY A 25 -2.50 18.06 -15.16
C GLY A 25 -1.73 17.98 -13.84
N ARG A 26 -1.86 18.97 -12.95
CA ARG A 26 -1.13 18.97 -11.67
C ARG A 26 -1.88 18.15 -10.64
N ILE A 27 -1.76 16.83 -10.76
CA ILE A 27 -2.10 15.91 -9.67
C ILE A 27 -1.13 16.24 -8.53
N LEU A 28 -1.67 16.52 -7.33
CA LEU A 28 -0.90 16.66 -6.10
C LEU A 28 -0.25 15.31 -5.79
N THR A 29 0.91 15.05 -6.38
CA THR A 29 1.71 13.88 -6.09
C THR A 29 2.77 14.28 -5.09
N MET A 30 2.62 13.79 -3.86
CA MET A 30 3.62 13.99 -2.82
C MET A 30 4.98 13.48 -3.32
N ARG A 31 6.02 14.31 -3.22
CA ARG A 31 7.36 13.93 -3.69
C ARG A 31 8.04 13.03 -2.65
N TYR A 32 8.04 11.72 -2.91
CA TYR A 32 8.80 10.76 -2.11
C TYR A 32 10.29 10.79 -2.48
N GLY A 33 11.17 10.74 -1.48
CA GLY A 33 12.61 10.59 -1.70
C GLY A 33 12.97 9.26 -2.36
N LYS A 34 14.18 9.12 -2.92
CA LYS A 34 14.61 7.90 -3.66
C LYS A 34 14.40 6.60 -2.86
N HIS A 35 14.71 6.62 -1.56
CA HIS A 35 14.53 5.46 -0.67
C HIS A 35 13.04 5.14 -0.46
N GLN A 36 12.23 6.15 -0.14
CA GLN A 36 10.78 6.02 0.03
C GLN A 36 10.13 5.48 -1.25
N MET A 37 10.55 6.01 -2.41
CA MET A 37 10.09 5.53 -3.71
C MET A 37 10.49 4.06 -3.97
N LYS A 38 11.66 3.62 -3.49
CA LYS A 38 12.07 2.22 -3.58
C LYS A 38 11.17 1.32 -2.72
N LEU A 39 10.88 1.72 -1.48
CA LEU A 39 9.99 0.98 -0.57
C LEU A 39 8.57 0.89 -1.14
N ILE A 40 8.02 2.01 -1.62
CA ILE A 40 6.70 2.05 -2.26
C ILE A 40 6.64 1.08 -3.44
N ARG A 41 7.64 1.09 -4.32
CA ARG A 41 7.70 0.16 -5.47
C ARG A 41 7.77 -1.30 -5.03
N LYS A 42 8.56 -1.63 -4.01
CA LYS A 42 8.59 -2.99 -3.46
C LYS A 42 7.23 -3.41 -2.92
N ARG A 43 6.58 -2.52 -2.16
CA ARG A 43 5.27 -2.76 -1.54
C ARG A 43 4.20 -3.04 -2.60
N ILE A 44 4.11 -2.18 -3.63
CA ILE A 44 3.18 -2.36 -4.77
C ILE A 44 3.47 -3.68 -5.51
N CYS A 45 4.74 -4.05 -5.68
CA CYS A 45 5.09 -5.31 -6.33
C CYS A 45 4.56 -6.53 -5.57
N VAL A 46 4.52 -6.48 -4.24
CA VAL A 46 3.97 -7.56 -3.41
C VAL A 46 2.44 -7.55 -3.45
N GLU A 47 1.80 -6.38 -3.42
CA GLU A 47 0.34 -6.26 -3.56
C GLU A 47 -0.15 -6.83 -4.90
N ASN A 48 0.45 -6.42 -6.02
CA ASN A 48 0.09 -6.97 -7.35
C ASN A 48 0.28 -8.49 -7.40
N TRP A 49 1.36 -9.00 -6.80
CA TRP A 49 1.61 -10.45 -6.75
C TRP A 49 0.53 -11.20 -5.94
N ILE A 50 0.04 -10.61 -4.85
CA ILE A 50 -1.07 -11.17 -4.07
C ILE A 50 -2.34 -11.22 -4.93
N GLU A 51 -2.67 -10.13 -5.62
CA GLU A 51 -3.83 -10.05 -6.51
C GLU A 51 -3.77 -11.10 -7.62
N ASP A 52 -2.63 -11.22 -8.31
CA ASP A 52 -2.40 -12.22 -9.35
C ASP A 52 -2.60 -13.65 -8.81
N ARG A 53 -2.04 -13.95 -7.62
CA ARG A 53 -2.19 -15.27 -6.99
C ARG A 53 -3.61 -15.57 -6.52
N LEU A 54 -4.32 -14.57 -6.01
CA LEU A 54 -5.73 -14.74 -5.64
C LEU A 54 -6.59 -14.94 -6.89
N ALA A 55 -6.33 -14.22 -7.98
CA ALA A 55 -7.00 -14.44 -9.25
C ALA A 55 -6.76 -15.87 -9.77
N GLU A 56 -5.53 -16.38 -9.70
CA GLU A 56 -5.22 -17.77 -10.05
C GLU A 56 -5.98 -18.79 -9.16
N LEU A 57 -6.05 -18.56 -7.85
CA LEU A 57 -6.72 -19.45 -6.90
C LEU A 57 -8.25 -19.47 -7.07
N TYR A 58 -8.85 -18.35 -7.45
CA TYR A 58 -10.30 -18.17 -7.60
C TYR A 58 -10.78 -18.16 -9.05
N SER A 59 -9.92 -18.51 -10.02
CA SER A 59 -10.25 -18.51 -11.46
C SER A 59 -10.75 -17.15 -11.98
N GLY A 60 -10.22 -16.05 -11.43
CA GLY A 60 -10.44 -14.69 -11.93
C GLY A 60 -11.60 -13.91 -11.31
N GLU A 61 -12.44 -14.52 -10.47
CA GLU A 61 -13.55 -13.83 -9.81
C GLU A 61 -13.42 -13.94 -8.29
N THR A 62 -12.84 -12.91 -7.68
CA THR A 62 -12.66 -12.85 -6.24
C THR A 62 -12.88 -11.43 -5.73
N ASP A 63 -13.77 -11.29 -4.75
CA ASP A 63 -13.96 -10.06 -3.96
C ASP A 63 -12.97 -10.00 -2.78
N VAL A 64 -12.03 -10.94 -2.72
CA VAL A 64 -11.08 -11.08 -1.61
C VAL A 64 -9.85 -10.25 -1.91
N ALA A 65 -9.65 -9.21 -1.12
CA ALA A 65 -8.42 -8.44 -1.09
C ALA A 65 -7.71 -8.65 0.25
N ILE A 66 -6.44 -9.03 0.21
CA ILE A 66 -5.60 -9.11 1.41
C ILE A 66 -4.82 -7.80 1.52
N GLU A 67 -5.13 -7.00 2.55
CA GLU A 67 -4.44 -5.73 2.80
C GLU A 67 -3.04 -5.97 3.38
N LEU A 68 -2.01 -5.59 2.61
CA LEU A 68 -0.61 -5.81 2.98
C LEU A 68 -0.21 -5.10 4.28
N ASP A 69 -0.68 -3.88 4.53
CA ASP A 69 -0.36 -3.15 5.77
C ASP A 69 -0.85 -3.89 7.01
N LYS A 70 -2.07 -4.43 6.96
CA LYS A 70 -2.65 -5.21 8.08
C LYS A 70 -1.84 -6.46 8.38
N VAL A 71 -1.30 -7.10 7.35
CA VAL A 71 -0.44 -8.29 7.52
C VAL A 71 0.94 -7.89 8.06
N LEU A 72 1.49 -6.76 7.63
CA LEU A 72 2.76 -6.23 8.12
C LEU A 72 2.69 -5.78 9.59
N ASP A 73 1.55 -5.26 10.03
CA ASP A 73 1.32 -4.84 11.43
C ASP A 73 1.37 -6.01 12.42
N ILE A 74 1.12 -7.24 11.95
CA ILE A 74 1.21 -8.44 12.78
C ILE A 74 2.69 -8.80 12.94
N ALA A 75 3.21 -8.81 14.17
CA ALA A 75 4.63 -9.08 14.43
C ALA A 75 5.00 -10.57 14.30
N SER A 76 4.08 -11.49 14.59
CA SER A 76 4.33 -12.93 14.63
C SER A 76 4.02 -13.58 13.28
N PRO A 77 4.95 -14.34 12.67
CA PRO A 77 4.71 -15.02 11.40
C PRO A 77 3.61 -16.10 11.51
N SER A 78 3.47 -16.74 12.67
CA SER A 78 2.39 -17.70 12.92
C SER A 78 1.02 -17.03 12.89
N ASP A 79 0.91 -15.85 13.49
CA ASP A 79 -0.35 -15.10 13.53
C ASP A 79 -0.69 -14.51 12.16
N ARG A 80 0.32 -14.10 11.37
CA ARG A 80 0.15 -13.69 9.97
C ARG A 80 -0.48 -14.81 9.15
N ARG A 81 0.07 -16.03 9.25
CA ARG A 81 -0.45 -17.21 8.57
C ARG A 81 -1.92 -17.45 8.95
N GLN A 82 -2.23 -17.40 10.24
CA GLN A 82 -3.58 -17.61 10.72
C GLN A 82 -4.57 -16.54 10.24
N HIS A 83 -4.14 -15.28 10.21
CA HIS A 83 -4.95 -14.17 9.70
C HIS A 83 -5.30 -14.33 8.21
N ILE A 84 -4.32 -14.69 7.39
CA ILE A 84 -4.53 -14.96 5.96
C ILE A 84 -5.47 -16.16 5.78
N LEU A 85 -5.29 -17.20 6.58
CA LEU A 85 -6.14 -18.39 6.55
C LEU A 85 -7.60 -18.07 6.91
N ASP A 86 -7.83 -17.23 7.92
CA ASP A 86 -9.16 -16.76 8.32
C ASP A 86 -9.84 -15.97 7.20
N ILE A 87 -9.10 -15.07 6.52
CA ILE A 87 -9.61 -14.32 5.35
C ILE A 87 -10.03 -15.31 4.25
N LEU A 88 -9.15 -16.25 3.90
CA LEU A 88 -9.41 -17.24 2.84
C LEU A 88 -10.55 -18.21 3.18
N GLN A 89 -10.75 -18.52 4.46
CA GLN A 89 -11.87 -19.36 4.92
C GLN A 89 -13.20 -18.61 4.82
N LYS A 90 -13.23 -17.33 5.23
CA LYS A 90 -14.42 -16.48 5.13
C LYS A 90 -14.90 -16.32 3.68
N SER A 91 -13.97 -16.31 2.74
CA SER A 91 -14.27 -16.16 1.32
C SER A 91 -14.52 -17.46 0.56
N GLN A 92 -14.65 -18.60 1.25
CA GLN A 92 -14.97 -19.90 0.66
C GLN A 92 -14.05 -20.27 -0.52
N CYS A 93 -12.73 -20.27 -0.28
CA CYS A 93 -11.74 -20.56 -1.30
C CYS A 93 -11.99 -21.93 -2.00
N PRO A 94 -12.15 -21.97 -3.34
CA PRO A 94 -12.40 -23.21 -4.09
C PRO A 94 -11.13 -24.05 -4.32
N ALA A 95 -9.95 -23.51 -3.98
CA ALA A 95 -8.67 -24.15 -4.21
C ALA A 95 -8.35 -25.26 -3.18
N SER A 96 -7.50 -26.21 -3.58
CA SER A 96 -6.99 -27.26 -2.68
C SER A 96 -6.19 -26.67 -1.52
N LYS A 97 -6.29 -27.29 -0.34
CA LYS A 97 -5.58 -26.89 0.88
C LYS A 97 -4.07 -26.78 0.67
N GLU A 98 -3.48 -27.63 -0.18
CA GLU A 98 -2.05 -27.59 -0.49
C GLU A 98 -1.64 -26.32 -1.25
N ASN A 99 -2.44 -25.90 -2.23
CA ASN A 99 -2.18 -24.67 -2.99
C ASN A 99 -2.31 -23.43 -2.10
N VAL A 100 -3.28 -23.45 -1.17
CA VAL A 100 -3.46 -22.39 -0.17
C VAL A 100 -2.25 -22.32 0.78
N GLN A 101 -1.77 -23.46 1.28
CA GLN A 101 -0.58 -23.48 2.15
C GLN A 101 0.67 -22.99 1.40
N ARG A 102 0.88 -23.44 0.15
CA ARG A 102 2.01 -22.96 -0.67
C ARG A 102 1.96 -21.45 -0.89
N PHE A 103 0.77 -20.90 -1.17
CA PHE A 103 0.56 -19.46 -1.30
C PHE A 103 0.93 -18.71 -0.01
N ILE A 104 0.49 -19.22 1.15
CA ILE A 104 0.80 -18.62 2.45
C ILE A 104 2.31 -18.62 2.71
N ASP A 105 3.01 -19.73 2.46
CA ASP A 105 4.46 -19.81 2.64
C ASP A 105 5.24 -18.89 1.69
N GLU A 106 4.81 -18.82 0.41
CA GLU A 106 5.36 -17.87 -0.56
C GLU A 106 5.16 -16.42 -0.08
N LEU A 107 3.97 -16.07 0.42
CA LEU A 107 3.65 -14.73 0.91
C LEU A 107 4.51 -14.36 2.12
N ILE A 108 4.64 -15.23 3.13
CA ILE A 108 5.50 -14.97 4.29
C ILE A 108 6.95 -14.73 3.84
N THR A 109 7.45 -15.55 2.92
CA THR A 109 8.82 -15.38 2.37
C THR A 109 8.98 -14.03 1.67
N LYS A 110 7.97 -13.56 0.93
CA LYS A 110 8.00 -12.24 0.27
C LYS A 110 7.94 -11.09 1.28
N LEU A 111 7.19 -11.26 2.38
CA LEU A 111 7.12 -10.29 3.47
C LEU A 111 8.45 -10.13 4.21
N ASP A 112 9.19 -11.22 4.41
CA ASP A 112 10.50 -11.17 5.06
C ASP A 112 11.60 -10.52 4.19
N LEU A 113 11.36 -10.39 2.88
CA LEU A 113 12.29 -9.77 1.91
C LEU A 113 12.03 -8.26 1.67
N LEU A 114 10.94 -7.73 2.21
CA LEU A 114 10.54 -6.32 2.05
C LEU A 114 11.46 -5.41 2.87
#